data_AF-A0A6G9XYC8-F1
#
_entry.id   AF-A0A6G9XYC8-F1
#
_cell.length_a   1.000
_cell.length_b   1.000
_cell.length_c   1.000
_cell.angle_alpha   90.00
_cell.angle_beta   90.00
_cell.angle_gamma   90.00
#
_symmetry.space_group_name_H-M   'P 1'
#
loop_
_entity.id
_entity.type
_entity.pdbx_description
1 polymer ?
#
loop_
_entity_poly.entity_id
_entity_poly.type
_entity_poly.pdbx_seq_one_letter_code
_entity_poly.pdbx_strand_id
1 'polypeptide(L)'
;MDHTDIGNTLHTRCEFYRRVCDLPAVVDPPQLQRISMRAGRIWALMMPSPLGAAVRIRMDRQGSQIGPILSHPRSNHWSFLIVPDLPFDASLFASLFSREVSVVRDGGTIALPSPSDSCSVFREWIELPSGPFRPSGRVVVDAIEACTSPLRKPIRKISHV
;
A
#
# COMPACT_ATOMS: atom_id res chain seq x y z
N MET A 1 -36.85 -4.62 9.24
CA MET A 1 -36.55 -4.35 7.82
C MET A 1 -35.08 -4.67 7.63
N ASP A 2 -34.81 -5.92 7.28
CA ASP A 2 -33.46 -6.47 7.17
C ASP A 2 -33.08 -6.40 5.68
N HIS A 3 -32.43 -5.31 5.27
CA HIS A 3 -31.88 -5.22 3.93
C HIS A 3 -30.53 -5.94 3.95
N THR A 4 -30.58 -7.27 3.97
CA THR A 4 -29.40 -8.08 3.67
C THR A 4 -29.01 -7.76 2.24
N ASP A 5 -28.00 -6.93 2.08
CA ASP A 5 -27.42 -6.57 0.80
C ASP A 5 -26.75 -7.82 0.22
N ILE A 6 -27.52 -8.60 -0.55
CA ILE A 6 -27.19 -9.92 -1.11
C ILE A 6 -25.86 -9.89 -1.91
N GLY A 7 -25.37 -8.69 -2.29
CA GLY A 7 -24.12 -8.48 -3.02
C GLY A 7 -22.85 -8.26 -2.19
N ASN A 8 -22.93 -7.99 -0.88
CA ASN A 8 -21.75 -7.56 -0.09
C ASN A 8 -21.40 -8.51 1.07
N THR A 9 -21.50 -9.81 0.88
CA THR A 9 -21.02 -10.78 1.88
C THR A 9 -19.49 -10.85 1.90
N LEU A 10 -18.90 -11.30 3.01
CA LEU A 10 -17.45 -11.56 3.14
C LEU A 10 -16.93 -12.46 2.01
N HIS A 11 -17.68 -13.51 1.67
CA HIS A 11 -17.30 -14.45 0.62
C HIS A 11 -17.34 -13.81 -0.77
N THR A 12 -18.40 -13.05 -1.07
CA THR A 12 -18.53 -12.32 -2.34
C THR A 12 -17.39 -11.29 -2.51
N ARG A 13 -17.06 -10.54 -1.45
CA ARG A 13 -15.94 -9.58 -1.49
C ARG A 13 -14.59 -10.28 -1.65
N CYS A 14 -14.39 -11.41 -0.98
CA CYS A 14 -13.17 -12.20 -1.11
C CYS A 14 -13.02 -12.76 -2.53
N GLU A 15 -14.11 -13.27 -3.13
CA GLU A 15 -14.11 -13.74 -4.52
C GLU A 15 -13.84 -12.62 -5.52
N PHE A 16 -14.43 -11.43 -5.31
CA PHE A 16 -14.12 -10.23 -6.11
C PHE A 16 -12.63 -9.92 -6.09
N TYR A 17 -12.00 -9.91 -4.91
CA TYR A 17 -10.57 -9.68 -4.81
C TYR A 17 -9.74 -10.71 -5.58
N ARG A 18 -10.12 -11.99 -5.54
CA ARG A 18 -9.41 -13.04 -6.28
C ARG A 18 -9.58 -12.91 -7.79
N ARG A 19 -10.83 -12.75 -8.25
CA ARG A 19 -11.18 -12.89 -9.68
C ARG A 19 -11.03 -11.61 -10.47
N VAL A 20 -11.33 -10.47 -9.85
CA VAL A 20 -11.32 -9.16 -10.51
C VAL A 20 -10.05 -8.40 -10.19
N CYS A 21 -9.60 -8.47 -8.95
CA CYS A 21 -8.42 -7.71 -8.50
C CYS A 21 -7.13 -8.53 -8.54
N ASP A 22 -7.16 -9.82 -8.86
CA ASP A 22 -5.99 -10.73 -8.82
C ASP A 22 -5.21 -10.72 -7.48
N LEU A 23 -5.91 -10.46 -6.38
CA LEU A 23 -5.35 -10.56 -5.03
C LEU A 23 -5.58 -11.99 -4.51
N PRO A 24 -4.56 -12.68 -3.95
CA PRO A 24 -4.70 -14.01 -3.37
C PRO A 24 -5.40 -13.93 -1.99
N ALA A 25 -6.62 -13.40 -1.99
CA ALA A 25 -7.41 -13.11 -0.81
C ALA A 25 -7.99 -14.39 -0.20
N VAL A 26 -8.02 -14.46 1.13
CA VAL A 26 -8.64 -15.51 1.91
C VAL A 26 -9.52 -14.88 2.98
N VAL A 27 -10.56 -15.60 3.39
CA VAL A 27 -11.33 -15.23 4.58
C VAL A 27 -10.59 -15.87 5.76
N ASP A 28 -10.17 -15.04 6.73
CA ASP A 28 -9.55 -15.52 7.96
C ASP A 28 -10.54 -16.40 8.75
N PRO A 29 -10.04 -17.35 9.56
CA PRO A 29 -10.87 -18.28 10.34
C PRO A 29 -11.98 -17.58 11.14
N PRO A 30 -13.06 -18.32 11.45
CA PRO A 30 -14.39 -17.76 11.69
C PRO A 30 -14.53 -16.79 12.88
N GLN A 31 -13.54 -16.70 13.77
CA GLN A 31 -13.56 -15.72 14.87
C GLN A 31 -13.32 -14.28 14.41
N LEU A 32 -12.58 -14.07 13.32
CA LEU A 32 -12.14 -12.73 12.88
C LEU A 32 -13.02 -12.16 11.76
N GLN A 33 -13.64 -13.01 10.92
CA GLN A 33 -14.53 -12.60 9.82
C GLN A 33 -13.93 -11.48 8.96
N ARG A 34 -12.63 -11.61 8.62
CA ARG A 34 -11.86 -10.62 7.87
C ARG A 34 -11.33 -11.23 6.59
N ILE A 35 -11.03 -10.37 5.63
CA ILE A 35 -10.36 -10.76 4.40
C ILE A 35 -8.89 -10.35 4.53
N SER A 36 -7.99 -11.28 4.27
CA SER A 36 -6.56 -11.04 4.27
C SER A 36 -5.91 -11.67 3.04
N MET A 37 -4.65 -11.36 2.79
CA MET A 37 -3.81 -12.11 1.87
C MET A 37 -2.43 -12.31 2.47
N ARG A 38 -1.78 -13.40 2.10
CA ARG A 38 -0.36 -13.61 2.42
C ARG A 38 0.48 -12.93 1.35
N ALA A 39 1.47 -12.17 1.78
CA ALA A 39 2.50 -11.64 0.91
C ALA A 39 3.34 -12.80 0.35
N GLY A 40 3.71 -12.65 -0.92
CA GLY A 40 4.34 -13.67 -1.75
C GLY A 40 4.48 -13.12 -3.17
N ARG A 41 3.57 -13.51 -4.08
CA ARG A 41 3.50 -12.91 -5.43
C ARG A 41 3.14 -11.41 -5.47
N ILE A 42 2.64 -10.88 -4.35
CA ILE A 42 2.39 -9.45 -4.11
C ILE A 42 3.02 -9.11 -2.76
N TRP A 43 3.77 -8.02 -2.71
CA TRP A 43 4.33 -7.44 -1.47
C TRP A 43 3.65 -6.11 -1.16
N ALA A 44 3.94 -5.54 0.01
CA ALA A 44 3.51 -4.18 0.34
C ALA A 44 4.62 -3.32 0.92
N LEU A 45 4.63 -2.04 0.56
CA LEU A 45 5.39 -1.00 1.24
C LEU A 45 4.44 -0.20 2.13
N MET A 46 4.61 -0.32 3.44
CA MET A 46 3.81 0.38 4.44
C MET A 46 4.57 1.59 4.97
N MET A 47 3.93 2.75 4.98
CA MET A 47 4.54 4.03 5.37
C MET A 47 3.51 4.95 6.02
N PRO A 48 3.91 5.99 6.78
CA PRO A 48 2.98 6.97 7.34
C PRO A 48 2.14 7.64 6.24
N SER A 49 0.85 7.91 6.51
CA SER A 49 -0.07 8.47 5.51
C SER A 49 0.44 9.77 4.84
N PRO A 50 1.08 10.72 5.55
CA PRO A 50 1.64 11.92 4.90
C PRO A 50 2.72 11.59 3.86
N LEU A 51 3.58 10.62 4.15
CA LEU A 51 4.58 10.15 3.20
C LEU A 51 3.91 9.40 2.04
N GLY A 52 2.93 8.56 2.33
CA GLY A 52 2.15 7.85 1.30
C GLY A 52 1.45 8.79 0.33
N ALA A 53 0.85 9.87 0.82
CA ALA A 53 0.24 10.90 -0.01
C ALA A 53 1.27 11.61 -0.91
N ALA A 54 2.44 11.97 -0.34
CA ALA A 54 3.52 12.59 -1.09
C ALA A 54 4.07 11.67 -2.20
N VAL A 55 4.27 10.38 -1.88
CA VAL A 55 4.75 9.36 -2.83
C VAL A 55 3.75 9.15 -3.96
N ARG A 56 2.44 9.05 -3.66
CA ARG A 56 1.39 8.94 -4.69
C ARG A 56 1.43 10.13 -5.66
N ILE A 57 1.48 11.36 -5.13
CA ILE A 57 1.55 12.59 -5.94
C ILE A 57 2.85 12.62 -6.77
N ARG A 58 3.97 12.17 -6.20
CA ARG A 58 5.26 12.12 -6.88
C ARG A 58 5.26 11.15 -8.05
N MET A 59 4.75 9.94 -7.85
CA MET A 59 4.62 8.93 -8.89
C MET A 59 3.70 9.41 -10.02
N ASP A 60 2.56 10.02 -9.67
CA ASP A 60 1.60 10.58 -10.64
C ASP A 60 2.25 11.66 -11.50
N ARG A 61 2.98 12.60 -10.88
CA ARG A 61 3.75 13.65 -11.59
C ARG A 61 4.87 13.10 -12.48
N GLN A 62 5.35 11.88 -12.23
CA GLN A 62 6.33 11.20 -13.08
C GLN A 62 5.70 10.36 -14.18
N GLY A 63 4.37 10.36 -14.30
CA GLY A 63 3.63 9.52 -15.26
C GLY A 63 3.70 8.03 -14.91
N SER A 64 4.03 7.68 -13.67
CA SER A 64 4.02 6.29 -13.21
C SER A 64 2.61 5.87 -12.84
N GLN A 65 2.19 4.67 -13.27
CA GLN A 65 0.95 4.09 -12.73
C GLN A 65 1.12 3.81 -11.23
N ILE A 66 0.11 4.21 -10.45
CA ILE A 66 0.12 4.13 -8.98
C ILE A 66 -0.15 2.71 -8.47
N GLY A 67 -1.14 2.03 -9.06
CA GLY A 67 -1.63 0.75 -8.56
C GLY A 67 -2.32 0.84 -7.19
N PRO A 68 -2.69 -0.31 -6.59
CA PRO A 68 -3.55 -0.32 -5.42
C PRO A 68 -2.86 0.21 -4.15
N ILE A 69 -3.56 1.05 -3.40
CA ILE A 69 -3.10 1.61 -2.12
C ILE A 69 -4.17 1.37 -1.05
N LEU A 70 -3.75 0.81 0.08
CA LEU A 70 -4.59 0.63 1.27
C LEU A 70 -4.31 1.73 2.30
N SER A 71 -5.37 2.31 2.87
CA SER A 71 -5.32 3.09 4.09
C SER A 71 -5.42 2.19 5.31
N HIS A 72 -4.71 2.56 6.38
CA HIS A 72 -4.77 1.94 7.71
C HIS A 72 -5.11 3.03 8.73
N PRO A 73 -6.39 3.42 8.84
CA PRO A 73 -6.77 4.60 9.62
C PRO A 73 -6.33 4.54 11.09
N ARG A 74 -6.37 3.37 11.73
CA ARG A 74 -5.95 3.18 13.14
C ARG A 74 -4.47 3.49 13.40
N SER A 75 -3.58 3.15 12.46
CA SER A 75 -2.14 3.41 12.60
C SER A 75 -1.69 4.65 11.83
N ASN A 76 -2.57 5.32 11.10
CA ASN A 76 -2.23 6.41 10.19
C ASN A 76 -1.10 6.05 9.21
N HIS A 77 -1.22 4.87 8.60
CA HIS A 77 -0.29 4.38 7.57
C HIS A 77 -1.03 4.08 6.27
N TRP A 78 -0.33 4.12 5.15
CA TRP A 78 -0.77 3.59 3.87
C TRP A 78 0.11 2.41 3.46
N SER A 79 -0.44 1.46 2.69
CA SER A 79 0.31 0.39 2.04
C SER A 79 0.15 0.41 0.54
N PHE A 80 1.25 0.53 -0.19
CA PHE A 80 1.31 0.35 -1.63
C PHE A 80 1.48 -1.13 -1.93
N LEU A 81 0.60 -1.71 -2.75
CA LEU A 81 0.75 -3.09 -3.21
C LEU A 81 1.66 -3.12 -4.44
N ILE A 82 2.77 -3.85 -4.34
CA ILE A 82 3.86 -3.85 -5.32
C ILE A 82 4.14 -5.26 -5.84
N VAL A 83 4.82 -5.36 -6.98
CA VAL A 83 5.49 -6.61 -7.37
C VAL A 83 6.69 -6.88 -6.44
N PRO A 84 7.06 -8.16 -6.21
CA PRO A 84 8.16 -8.53 -5.30
C PRO A 84 9.54 -8.41 -5.97
N ASP A 85 9.91 -7.22 -6.43
CA ASP A 85 11.13 -6.97 -7.24
C ASP A 85 12.22 -6.14 -6.52
N LEU A 86 12.06 -5.92 -5.22
CA LEU A 86 13.08 -5.27 -4.39
C LEU A 86 14.26 -6.23 -4.15
N PRO A 87 15.50 -5.72 -4.18
CA PRO A 87 16.66 -6.53 -3.87
C PRO A 87 16.67 -6.95 -2.40
N PHE A 88 17.25 -8.12 -2.11
CA PHE A 88 17.59 -8.51 -0.74
C PHE A 88 18.84 -7.76 -0.28
N ASP A 89 18.67 -6.48 0.00
CA ASP A 89 19.75 -5.59 0.44
C ASP A 89 19.41 -5.00 1.82
N ALA A 90 20.23 -5.35 2.82
CA ALA A 90 20.07 -4.85 4.19
C ALA A 90 20.19 -3.33 4.28
N SER A 91 21.03 -2.70 3.45
CA SER A 91 21.20 -1.25 3.44
C SER A 91 19.96 -0.53 2.93
N LEU A 92 19.31 -1.09 1.89
CA LEU A 92 18.02 -0.61 1.42
C LEU A 92 16.96 -0.69 2.54
N PHE A 93 16.82 -1.85 3.17
CA PHE A 93 15.80 -2.02 4.23
C PHE A 93 16.07 -1.13 5.45
N ALA A 94 17.34 -0.92 5.83
CA ALA A 94 17.71 0.01 6.89
C ALA A 94 17.35 1.47 6.51
N SER A 95 17.59 1.87 5.26
CA SER A 95 17.22 3.20 4.74
C SER A 95 15.70 3.40 4.77
N LEU A 96 14.92 2.42 4.34
CA LEU A 96 13.46 2.44 4.42
C LEU A 96 12.97 2.53 5.87
N PHE A 97 13.51 1.70 6.76
CA PHE A 97 13.14 1.69 8.17
C PHE A 97 13.44 3.03 8.85
N SER A 98 14.56 3.68 8.51
CA SER A 98 14.92 5.02 9.02
C SER A 98 13.92 6.12 8.64
N ARG A 99 13.08 5.87 7.62
CA ARG A 99 12.01 6.76 7.13
C ARG A 99 10.62 6.27 7.55
N GLU A 100 10.55 5.35 8.52
CA GLU A 100 9.34 4.71 9.00
C GLU A 100 8.62 3.88 7.91
N VAL A 101 9.36 3.41 6.90
CA VAL A 101 8.83 2.53 5.85
C VAL A 101 9.19 1.09 6.17
N SER A 102 8.18 0.22 6.15
CA SER A 102 8.35 -1.23 6.32
C SER A 102 7.91 -1.99 5.08
N VAL A 103 8.53 -3.16 4.86
CA VAL A 103 8.23 -4.03 3.72
C VAL A 103 7.52 -5.29 4.22
N VAL A 104 6.29 -5.50 3.78
CA VAL A 104 5.56 -6.75 4.00
C VAL A 104 5.86 -7.70 2.85
N ARG A 105 6.76 -8.64 3.13
CA ARG A 105 7.29 -9.65 2.22
C ARG A 105 6.74 -11.05 2.53
N ASP A 106 7.28 -12.07 1.88
CA ASP A 106 6.88 -13.48 1.99
C ASP A 106 6.53 -13.91 3.42
N GLY A 107 5.34 -14.51 3.58
CA GLY A 107 4.82 -14.98 4.87
C GLY A 107 4.12 -13.89 5.69
N GLY A 108 4.35 -12.61 5.40
CA GLY A 108 3.62 -11.49 5.98
C GLY A 108 2.13 -11.52 5.61
N THR A 109 1.29 -10.93 6.46
CA THR A 109 -0.16 -10.84 6.23
C THR A 109 -0.56 -9.40 5.92
N ILE A 110 -1.33 -9.23 4.85
CA ILE A 110 -1.92 -7.95 4.46
C ILE A 110 -3.43 -8.09 4.59
N ALA A 111 -4.01 -7.45 5.61
CA ALA A 111 -5.47 -7.39 5.74
C ALA A 111 -6.06 -6.46 4.67
N LEU A 112 -7.18 -6.88 4.08
CA LEU A 112 -7.92 -6.19 3.03
C LEU A 112 -9.24 -5.62 3.60
N PRO A 113 -9.83 -4.60 2.94
CA PRO A 113 -11.13 -4.06 3.34
C PRO A 113 -12.20 -5.15 3.31
N SER A 114 -12.90 -5.34 4.43
CA SER A 114 -13.89 -6.39 4.64
C SER A 114 -15.30 -5.79 4.77
N PRO A 115 -16.38 -6.45 4.33
CA PRO A 115 -17.73 -5.86 4.39
C PRO A 115 -18.25 -5.57 5.81
N SER A 116 -17.82 -6.35 6.81
CA SER A 116 -18.19 -6.18 8.22
C SER A 116 -17.56 -4.95 8.88
N ASP A 117 -16.78 -4.18 8.13
CA ASP A 117 -16.01 -3.04 8.62
C ASP A 117 -16.83 -1.73 8.75
N SER A 118 -18.16 -1.79 8.60
CA SER A 118 -19.05 -0.63 8.54
C SER A 118 -19.17 0.20 9.83
N CYS A 119 -18.65 -0.28 10.97
CA CYS A 119 -18.84 0.38 12.26
C CYS A 119 -17.57 0.98 12.91
N SER A 120 -16.35 0.85 12.35
CA SER A 120 -15.19 1.57 12.93
C SER A 120 -13.92 1.55 12.06
N VAL A 121 -13.51 2.67 11.44
CA VAL A 121 -12.09 3.04 11.19
C VAL A 121 -11.19 1.88 10.68
N PHE A 122 -11.69 1.10 9.74
CA PHE A 122 -11.02 -0.09 9.20
C PHE A 122 -10.36 0.23 7.86
N ARG A 123 -9.69 -0.75 7.26
CA ARG A 123 -8.88 -0.52 6.06
C ARG A 123 -9.78 -0.13 4.89
N GLU A 124 -9.31 0.82 4.11
CA GLU A 124 -10.01 1.33 2.94
C GLU A 124 -9.05 1.41 1.75
N TRP A 125 -9.58 1.42 0.54
CA TRP A 125 -8.77 1.68 -0.65
C TRP A 125 -8.61 3.19 -0.85
N ILE A 126 -7.36 3.66 -0.89
CA ILE A 126 -7.01 4.99 -1.40
C ILE A 126 -6.96 4.96 -2.93
N GLU A 127 -6.42 3.88 -3.48
CA GLU A 127 -6.41 3.58 -4.91
C GLU A 127 -6.88 2.14 -5.09
N LEU A 128 -7.90 1.94 -5.92
CA LEU A 128 -8.53 0.64 -6.09
C LEU A 128 -7.62 -0.30 -6.90
N PRO A 129 -7.62 -1.61 -6.61
CA PRO A 129 -6.98 -2.56 -7.47
C PRO A 129 -7.76 -2.72 -8.79
N SER A 130 -7.11 -2.38 -9.90
CA SER A 130 -7.62 -2.60 -11.27
C SER A 130 -6.88 -3.78 -11.92
N GLY A 131 -7.43 -4.99 -11.77
CA GLY A 131 -6.83 -6.20 -12.35
C GLY A 131 -5.48 -6.58 -11.72
N PRO A 132 -4.55 -7.17 -12.48
CA PRO A 132 -3.28 -7.70 -11.96
C PRO A 132 -2.17 -6.65 -11.80
N PHE A 133 -2.34 -5.44 -12.33
CA PHE A 133 -1.27 -4.45 -12.37
C PHE A 133 -0.83 -4.00 -10.98
N ARG A 134 0.47 -4.11 -10.67
CA ARG A 134 1.11 -3.52 -9.50
C ARG A 134 2.36 -2.75 -9.94
N PRO A 135 2.65 -1.58 -9.36
CA PRO A 135 3.91 -0.90 -9.63
C PRO A 135 5.10 -1.76 -9.16
N SER A 136 6.24 -1.54 -9.81
CA SER A 136 7.55 -1.98 -9.31
C SER A 136 7.79 -1.40 -7.92
N GLY A 137 8.27 -2.24 -6.99
CA GLY A 137 8.71 -1.78 -5.68
C GLY A 137 9.82 -0.74 -5.80
N ARG A 138 10.70 -0.88 -6.79
CA ARG A 138 11.79 0.07 -7.06
C ARG A 138 11.25 1.46 -7.41
N VAL A 139 10.21 1.53 -8.26
CA VAL A 139 9.57 2.81 -8.61
C VAL A 139 8.98 3.51 -7.38
N VAL A 140 8.37 2.74 -6.46
CA VAL A 140 7.84 3.30 -5.20
C VAL A 140 8.97 3.74 -4.27
N VAL A 141 10.06 2.97 -4.18
CA VAL A 141 11.26 3.33 -3.40
C VAL A 141 11.90 4.62 -3.94
N ASP A 142 12.08 4.75 -5.24
CA ASP A 142 12.62 5.97 -5.87
C ASP A 142 11.76 7.19 -5.55
N ALA A 143 10.43 7.03 -5.54
CA ALA A 143 9.50 8.08 -5.14
C ALA A 143 9.61 8.41 -3.64
N ILE A 144 9.75 7.41 -2.76
CA ILE A 144 10.01 7.62 -1.32
C ILE A 144 11.29 8.43 -1.13
N GLU A 145 12.38 8.06 -1.80
CA GLU A 145 13.65 8.76 -1.71
C GLU A 145 13.54 10.22 -2.18
N ALA A 146 12.83 10.46 -3.27
CA ALA A 146 12.59 11.82 -3.76
C ALA A 146 11.75 12.68 -2.81
N CYS A 147 10.80 12.08 -2.08
CA CYS A 147 9.95 12.77 -1.10
C CYS A 147 10.65 13.06 0.23
N THR A 148 11.70 12.31 0.55
CA THR A 148 12.37 12.33 1.86
C THR A 148 13.83 12.80 1.80
N SER A 149 14.34 13.06 0.59
CA SER A 149 15.62 13.72 0.41
C SER A 149 15.49 15.19 0.83
N PRO A 150 16.39 15.71 1.67
CA PRO A 150 16.40 17.14 1.96
C PRO A 150 16.60 17.90 0.65
N LEU A 151 15.70 18.84 0.36
CA LEU A 151 15.87 19.79 -0.74
C LEU A 151 17.31 20.32 -0.70
N ARG A 152 18.13 20.02 -1.73
CA ARG A 152 19.40 20.71 -1.93
C ARG A 152 19.07 22.20 -1.99
N LYS A 153 19.35 22.95 -0.91
CA LYS A 153 19.24 24.40 -0.93
C LYS A 153 20.09 24.89 -2.10
N PRO A 154 19.55 25.71 -3.03
CA PRO A 154 20.39 26.31 -4.05
C PRO A 154 21.49 27.09 -3.33
N ILE A 155 22.75 26.78 -3.63
CA ILE A 155 23.90 27.55 -3.17
C ILE A 155 23.67 28.96 -3.72
N ARG A 156 23.26 29.89 -2.85
CA ARG A 156 23.22 31.31 -3.21
C ARG A 156 24.66 31.69 -3.52
N LYS A 157 24.98 31.91 -4.80
CA LYS A 157 26.23 32.58 -5.17
C LYS A 157 26.18 33.95 -4.52
N ILE A 158 27.08 34.19 -3.56
CA ILE A 158 27.32 35.52 -3.02
C ILE A 158 28.00 36.30 -4.14
N SER A 159 27.25 37.21 -4.77
CA SER A 159 27.85 38.22 -5.62
C SER A 159 28.60 39.19 -4.71
N HIS A 160 29.93 39.12 -4.69
CA HIS A 160 30.74 40.20 -4.18
C HIS A 160 30.78 41.31 -5.23
N VAL A 161 30.24 42.46 -4.87
CA VAL A 161 30.55 43.78 -5.44
C VAL A 161 31.35 44.53 -4.39
#